data_AF-A0A7S4PYX4-F1
#
_entry.id   AF-A0A7S4PYX4-F1
#
_cell.length_a   1.000
_cell.length_b   1.000
_cell.length_c   1.000
_cell.angle_alpha   90.00
_cell.angle_beta   90.00
_cell.angle_gamma   90.00
#
_symmetry.space_group_name_H-M   'P 1'
#
loop_
_entity.id
_entity.type
_entity.pdbx_description
1 polymer ?
#
loop_
_entity_poly.entity_id
_entity_poly.type
_entity_poly.pdbx_seq_one_letter_code
_entity_poly.pdbx_strand_id
1 'polypeptide(L)'
;CAKCCACPHGKVKRRCARCRPCPHGRLKKHCKLCVGCPHGKLKDNCAQCSPCPHGRVKRFCPGCSGCEHGKRKHDCRMCKGCQHGRIRRRCAECRASSGGAA
;
A
#
# COMPACT_ATOMS: atom_id res chain seq x y z
N CYS A 1 -4.05 16.24 -13.89
CA CYS A 1 -4.91 15.03 -13.81
C CYS A 1 -4.09 13.74 -14.02
N ALA A 2 -4.56 12.54 -13.63
CA ALA A 2 -3.80 11.29 -13.83
C ALA A 2 -3.55 10.95 -15.31
N LYS A 3 -4.48 11.31 -16.19
CA LYS A 3 -4.35 11.22 -17.66
C LYS A 3 -3.24 12.16 -18.18
N CYS A 4 -3.21 13.40 -17.70
CA CYS A 4 -2.27 14.46 -18.06
C CYS A 4 -0.82 14.18 -17.59
N CYS A 5 -0.64 13.29 -16.60
CA CYS A 5 0.66 12.99 -16.00
C CYS A 5 1.01 11.50 -16.09
N ALA A 6 0.32 10.74 -16.94
CA ALA A 6 0.68 9.35 -17.24
C ALA A 6 2.00 9.31 -18.01
N CYS A 7 2.79 8.27 -17.78
CA CYS A 7 3.99 7.98 -18.56
C CYS A 7 3.74 6.71 -19.40
N PRO A 8 4.55 6.45 -20.44
CA PRO A 8 4.39 5.28 -21.32
C PRO A 8 4.47 3.94 -20.58
N HIS A 9 4.94 3.94 -19.33
CA HIS A 9 5.01 2.76 -18.45
C HIS A 9 3.71 2.49 -17.67
N GLY A 10 2.58 3.09 -18.05
CA GLY A 10 1.27 2.89 -17.41
C GLY A 10 1.18 3.44 -15.98
N LYS A 11 2.10 4.33 -15.57
CA LYS A 11 2.16 4.93 -14.23
C LYS A 11 2.12 6.44 -14.33
N VAL A 12 1.67 7.12 -13.28
CA VAL A 12 1.87 8.57 -13.19
C VAL A 12 3.38 8.86 -13.10
N LYS A 13 3.91 9.81 -13.87
CA LYS A 13 5.35 10.13 -14.01
C LYS A 13 6.06 10.23 -12.66
N ARG A 14 5.45 10.90 -11.67
CA ARG A 14 5.98 11.04 -10.29
C ARG A 14 6.10 9.73 -9.48
N ARG A 15 5.42 8.67 -9.93
CA ARG A 15 5.40 7.33 -9.32
C ARG A 15 6.10 6.28 -10.19
N CYS A 16 6.77 6.68 -11.27
CA CYS A 16 7.45 5.73 -12.15
C CYS A 16 8.96 5.76 -11.91
N ALA A 17 9.52 4.65 -11.40
CA ALA A 17 10.96 4.52 -11.18
C ALA A 17 11.77 4.64 -12.48
N ARG A 18 11.20 4.26 -13.63
CA ARG A 18 11.85 4.43 -14.94
C ARG A 18 11.90 5.89 -15.40
N CYS A 19 10.94 6.73 -14.98
CA CYS A 19 10.92 8.14 -15.35
C CYS A 19 11.62 9.06 -14.34
N ARG A 20 11.64 8.66 -13.07
CA ARG A 20 12.26 9.41 -11.97
C ARG A 20 13.00 8.45 -11.02
N PRO A 21 14.04 7.75 -11.50
CA PRO A 21 14.86 6.92 -10.63
C PRO A 21 15.70 7.82 -9.70
N CYS A 22 16.01 7.33 -8.51
CA CYS A 22 17.19 7.76 -7.78
C CYS A 22 18.43 7.03 -8.34
N PRO A 23 19.65 7.44 -7.96
CA PRO A 23 20.89 6.78 -8.40
C PRO A 23 20.93 5.26 -8.12
N HIS A 24 20.12 4.79 -7.16
CA HIS A 24 20.00 3.37 -6.80
C HIS A 24 18.90 2.62 -7.60
N GLY A 25 18.41 3.18 -8.71
CA GLY A 25 17.43 2.54 -9.61
C GLY A 25 16.00 2.42 -9.07
N ARG A 26 15.68 3.07 -7.93
CA ARG A 26 14.36 3.03 -7.29
C ARG A 26 13.72 4.41 -7.26
N LEU A 27 12.43 4.51 -6.97
CA LEU A 27 11.87 5.82 -6.59
C LEU A 27 12.55 6.30 -5.30
N LYS A 28 12.98 7.56 -5.24
CA LYS A 28 13.64 8.17 -4.05
C LYS A 28 12.89 7.84 -2.75
N LYS A 29 11.55 8.01 -2.76
CA LYS A 29 10.68 7.73 -1.60
C LYS A 29 10.62 6.27 -1.14
N HIS A 30 11.04 5.31 -1.96
CA HIS A 30 11.10 3.88 -1.63
C HIS A 30 12.54 3.38 -1.50
N CYS A 31 13.54 4.26 -1.62
CA CYS A 31 14.94 3.90 -1.55
C CYS A 31 15.45 4.07 -0.12
N LYS A 32 15.83 2.96 0.53
CA LYS A 32 16.39 2.97 1.89
C LYS A 32 17.69 3.78 1.97
N LEU A 33 18.50 3.79 0.92
CA LEU A 33 19.73 4.57 0.85
C LEU A 33 19.48 6.08 0.72
N CYS A 34 18.31 6.49 0.21
CA CYS A 34 17.97 7.92 0.07
C CYS A 34 17.16 8.47 1.24
N VAL A 35 16.23 7.69 1.78
CA VAL A 35 15.22 8.16 2.77
C VAL A 35 15.01 7.16 3.91
N GLY A 36 15.87 6.15 4.03
CA GLY A 36 15.83 5.21 5.12
C GLY A 36 16.16 5.89 6.46
N CYS A 37 15.69 5.27 7.54
CA CYS A 37 16.10 5.59 8.89
C CYS A 37 17.44 4.89 9.22
N PRO A 38 18.17 5.33 10.26
CA PRO A 38 19.43 4.70 10.70
C PRO A 38 19.29 3.20 11.04
N HIS A 39 18.08 2.71 11.33
CA HIS A 39 17.79 1.30 11.58
C HIS A 39 17.75 0.42 10.32
N GLY A 40 18.21 0.90 9.16
CA GLY A 40 18.27 0.14 7.90
C GLY A 40 16.91 -0.13 7.23
N LYS A 41 15.86 0.57 7.65
CA LYS A 41 14.48 0.43 7.13
C LYS A 41 13.96 1.77 6.60
N LEU A 42 12.94 1.75 5.75
CA LEU A 42 12.18 2.98 5.48
C LEU A 42 11.49 3.43 6.77
N LYS A 43 11.38 4.75 7.02
CA LYS A 43 10.83 5.30 8.28
C LYS A 43 9.44 4.73 8.59
N ASP A 44 8.57 4.67 7.58
CA ASP A 44 7.22 4.10 7.66
C ASP A 44 7.22 2.58 7.92
N ASN A 45 8.34 1.91 7.72
CA ASN A 45 8.54 0.48 7.93
C ASN A 45 9.35 0.14 9.18
N CYS A 46 9.71 1.14 9.97
CA CYS A 46 10.52 0.95 11.16
C CYS A 46 9.68 1.08 12.42
N ALA A 47 9.62 0.03 13.24
CA ALA A 47 8.93 0.06 14.52
C ALA A 47 9.58 1.05 15.50
N GLN A 48 10.88 1.30 15.39
CA GLN A 48 11.58 2.30 16.22
C GLN A 48 11.23 3.74 15.80
N CYS A 49 10.93 3.99 14.52
CA CYS A 49 10.60 5.34 14.03
C CYS A 49 9.09 5.63 13.98
N SER A 50 8.26 4.60 13.89
CA SER A 50 6.81 4.72 13.77
C SER A 50 6.12 3.55 14.47
N PRO A 51 6.33 3.39 15.80
CA PRO A 51 5.66 2.36 16.58
C PRO A 51 4.17 2.66 16.68
N CYS A 52 3.36 1.61 16.75
CA CYS A 52 2.05 1.67 17.37
C CYS A 52 2.19 1.37 18.88
N PRO A 53 1.12 1.56 19.68
CA PRO A 53 1.14 1.27 21.12
C PRO A 53 1.56 -0.16 21.49
N HIS A 54 1.48 -1.11 20.55
CA HIS A 54 1.91 -2.50 20.73
C HIS A 54 3.37 -2.77 20.33
N GLY A 55 4.20 -1.73 20.16
CA GLY A 55 5.63 -1.85 19.82
C GLY A 55 5.94 -2.33 18.39
N ARG A 56 4.94 -2.40 17.52
CA ARG A 56 5.09 -2.84 16.11
C ARG A 56 4.74 -1.70 15.15
N VAL A 57 5.14 -1.80 13.89
CA VAL A 57 4.59 -0.89 12.87
C VAL A 57 3.09 -1.13 12.73
N LYS A 58 2.27 -0.07 12.79
CA LYS A 58 0.79 -0.12 12.79
C LYS A 58 0.19 -1.11 11.78
N ARG A 59 0.64 -1.09 10.52
CA ARG A 59 0.12 -1.96 9.45
C ARG A 59 0.52 -3.44 9.57
N PHE A 60 1.49 -3.75 10.43
CA PHE A 60 1.94 -5.11 10.73
C PHE A 60 1.48 -5.57 12.12
N CYS A 61 0.84 -4.70 12.88
CA CYS A 61 0.32 -5.01 14.20
C CYS A 61 -1.07 -5.67 14.08
N PRO A 62 -1.27 -6.89 14.58
CA PRO A 62 -2.59 -7.53 14.62
C PRO A 62 -3.61 -6.70 15.40
N GLY A 63 -3.23 -6.12 16.55
CA GLY A 63 -4.12 -5.27 17.34
C GLY A 63 -4.55 -3.97 16.63
N CYS A 64 -3.78 -3.46 15.65
CA CYS A 64 -4.14 -2.24 14.92
C CYS A 64 -4.75 -2.49 13.54
N SER A 65 -4.43 -3.62 12.90
CA SER A 65 -4.76 -3.90 11.50
C SER A 65 -5.50 -5.22 11.29
N GLY A 66 -5.63 -6.03 12.34
CA GLY A 66 -6.43 -7.23 12.40
C GLY A 66 -7.92 -6.96 12.54
N CYS A 67 -8.69 -8.03 12.56
CA CYS A 67 -10.09 -8.07 12.96
C CYS A 67 -10.27 -9.25 13.93
N GLU A 68 -11.42 -9.32 14.59
CA GLU A 68 -11.79 -10.42 15.51
C GLU A 68 -11.68 -11.82 14.88
N HIS A 69 -11.80 -11.94 13.56
CA HIS A 69 -11.68 -13.20 12.82
C HIS A 69 -10.23 -13.68 12.61
N GLY A 70 -9.25 -13.14 13.34
CA GLY A 70 -7.83 -13.52 13.26
C GLY A 70 -7.12 -13.16 11.94
N LYS A 71 -7.77 -12.41 11.03
CA LYS A 71 -7.21 -11.96 9.74
C LYS A 71 -6.97 -10.45 9.72
N ARG A 72 -6.13 -9.95 8.81
CA ARG A 72 -6.07 -8.49 8.56
C ARG A 72 -7.44 -7.99 8.11
N LYS A 73 -7.90 -6.85 8.65
CA LYS A 73 -9.24 -6.29 8.38
C LYS A 73 -9.55 -6.18 6.88
N HIS A 74 -8.56 -5.81 6.07
CA HIS A 74 -8.70 -5.64 4.62
C HIS A 74 -8.61 -6.96 3.82
N ASP A 75 -8.21 -8.05 4.46
CA ASP A 75 -8.12 -9.40 3.91
C ASP A 75 -9.18 -10.35 4.49
N CYS A 76 -9.95 -9.90 5.46
CA CYS A 76 -11.02 -10.71 6.04
C CYS A 76 -12.24 -10.71 5.12
N ARG A 77 -12.65 -11.90 4.67
CA ARG A 77 -13.88 -12.10 3.88
C ARG A 77 -15.14 -11.77 4.70
N MET A 78 -15.12 -11.98 6.02
CA MET A 78 -16.24 -11.58 6.89
C MET A 78 -16.36 -10.05 6.98
N CYS A 79 -15.23 -9.33 7.04
CA CYS A 79 -15.26 -7.85 7.17
C CYS A 79 -15.37 -7.10 5.83
N LYS A 80 -14.83 -7.66 4.75
CA LYS A 80 -14.68 -7.00 3.43
C LYS A 80 -15.13 -7.89 2.28
N GLY A 81 -15.94 -8.90 2.56
CA GLY A 81 -16.55 -9.78 1.57
C GLY A 81 -17.55 -9.07 0.67
N CYS A 82 -18.01 -9.78 -0.34
CA CYS A 82 -19.14 -9.42 -1.19
C CYS A 82 -20.02 -10.65 -1.40
N GLN A 83 -21.22 -10.44 -1.93
CA GLN A 83 -22.18 -11.51 -2.24
C GLN A 83 -21.61 -12.60 -3.17
N HIS A 84 -20.67 -12.27 -4.04
CA HIS A 84 -19.99 -13.22 -4.94
C HIS A 84 -18.95 -14.12 -4.23
N GLY A 85 -18.94 -14.13 -2.89
CA GLY A 85 -18.05 -14.99 -2.12
C GLY A 85 -16.56 -14.64 -2.24
N ARG A 86 -16.22 -13.38 -2.54
CA ARG A 86 -14.83 -12.92 -2.63
C ARG A 86 -14.66 -11.67 -1.77
N ILE A 87 -13.41 -11.32 -1.43
CA ILE A 87 -13.15 -10.01 -0.83
C ILE A 87 -13.44 -8.95 -1.90
N ARG A 88 -14.25 -7.93 -1.59
CA ARG A 88 -14.78 -6.94 -2.54
C ARG A 88 -13.71 -6.32 -3.44
N ARG A 89 -12.55 -5.95 -2.87
CA ARG A 89 -11.40 -5.38 -3.61
C ARG A 89 -10.70 -6.36 -4.57
N ARG A 90 -10.97 -7.65 -4.44
CA ARG A 90 -10.43 -8.74 -5.27
C ARG A 90 -11.49 -9.39 -6.16
N CYS A 91 -12.77 -9.02 -6.01
CA CYS A 91 -13.86 -9.51 -6.83
C CYS A 91 -13.89 -8.74 -8.16
N ALA A 92 -13.76 -9.43 -9.28
CA ALA A 92 -13.78 -8.81 -10.61
C ALA A 92 -15.11 -8.08 -10.87
N GLU A 93 -16.23 -8.71 -10.52
CA GLU A 93 -17.59 -8.17 -10.68
C GLU A 93 -17.75 -6.87 -9.88
N CYS A 94 -17.40 -6.86 -8.58
CA CYS A 94 -17.48 -5.65 -7.77
C CYS A 94 -16.55 -4.53 -8.25
N ARG A 95 -15.37 -4.87 -8.80
CA ARG A 95 -14.42 -3.88 -9.32
C ARG A 95 -14.91 -3.25 -10.63
N ALA A 96 -15.62 -4.02 -11.47
CA ALA A 96 -16.25 -3.51 -12.68
C ALA A 96 -17.37 -2.51 -12.34
N SER A 97 -18.21 -2.80 -11.35
CA SER A 97 -19.30 -1.90 -10.92
C SER A 97 -18.83 -0.64 -10.17
N SER A 98 -17.60 -0.62 -9.65
CA SER A 98 -17.04 0.54 -8.92
C SER A 98 -16.24 1.49 -9.81
N GLY A 99 -16.28 1.31 -11.14
CA GLY A 99 -15.41 1.96 -12.13
C GLY A 99 -16.00 3.18 -12.84
N GLY A 100 -17.06 3.82 -12.34
CA GLY A 100 -17.69 4.98 -13.00
C GLY A 100 -18.07 6.10 -12.04
N ALA A 101 -17.18 7.10 -11.92
CA ALA A 101 -17.47 8.52 -11.71
C ALA A 101 -16.13 9.24 -11.50
N ALA A 102 -15.73 10.02 -12.51
CA ALA A 102 -14.81 11.13 -12.39
C ALA A 102 -15.65 12.41 -12.32
#